data_AF-A0A954YEA1-F1
#
_entry.id   AF-A0A954YEA1-F1
#
_cell.length_a   1.000
_cell.length_b   1.000
_cell.length_c   1.000
_cell.angle_alpha   90.00
_cell.angle_beta   90.00
_cell.angle_gamma   90.00
#
_symmetry.space_group_name_H-M   'P 1'
#
loop_
_entity.id
_entity.type
_entity.pdbx_description
1 polymer ?
#
loop_
_entity_poly.entity_id
_entity_poly.type
_entity_poly.pdbx_seq_one_letter_code
_entity_poly.pdbx_strand_id
1 'polypeptide(L)'
;GSAVAGYYFWLFPNLMLNFYPWGLSVNIVKPLRADRTRVSFLAYVVDESKLDSGAGAELDRVEREDEAIVEMVQRGVRSRLYDRGRYSPTREQGTHHFHRLLCEFLTADR
;
A
#
# COMPACT_ATOMS: atom_id res chain seq x y z
N GLY A 1 -18.13 -21.49 5.41
CA GLY A 1 -17.16 -20.44 5.76
C GLY A 1 -17.21 -19.35 4.72
N SER A 2 -16.92 -18.10 5.08
CA SER A 2 -16.93 -16.97 4.15
C SER A 2 -15.86 -17.13 3.07
N ALA A 3 -16.21 -16.84 1.81
CA ALA A 3 -15.27 -16.89 0.69
C ALA A 3 -14.33 -15.67 0.72
N VAL A 4 -13.29 -15.74 1.53
CA VAL A 4 -12.27 -14.69 1.64
C VAL A 4 -11.14 -14.98 0.65
N ALA A 5 -10.95 -14.10 -0.34
CA ALA A 5 -9.91 -14.25 -1.36
C ALA A 5 -8.49 -13.98 -0.82
N GLY A 6 -8.38 -13.27 0.30
CA GLY A 6 -7.13 -13.04 1.02
C GLY A 6 -7.34 -12.18 2.27
N TYR A 7 -6.37 -12.20 3.18
CA TYR A 7 -6.35 -11.36 4.38
C TYR A 7 -5.25 -10.30 4.25
N TYR A 8 -5.61 -9.05 4.55
CA TYR A 8 -4.74 -7.90 4.35
C TYR A 8 -4.49 -7.22 5.69
N PHE A 9 -3.22 -7.08 6.04
CA PHE A 9 -2.79 -6.38 7.24
C PHE A 9 -1.80 -5.30 6.86
N TRP A 10 -1.93 -4.15 7.51
CA TRP A 10 -0.97 -3.05 7.40
C TRP A 10 -0.43 -2.74 8.79
N LEU A 11 0.89 -2.65 8.87
CA LEU A 11 1.63 -2.34 10.08
C LEU A 11 2.40 -1.03 9.84
N PHE A 12 2.07 -0.04 10.66
CA PHE A 12 2.78 1.24 10.66
C PHE A 12 4.27 1.01 10.99
N PRO A 13 5.21 1.66 10.27
CA PRO A 13 4.95 2.73 9.31
C PRO A 13 4.75 2.27 7.86
N ASN A 14 5.20 1.07 7.49
CA ASN A 14 5.49 0.80 6.08
C ASN A 14 5.49 -0.67 5.64
N LEU A 15 4.85 -1.55 6.41
CA LEU A 15 4.78 -2.98 6.12
C LEU A 15 3.34 -3.39 5.82
N MET A 16 3.14 -4.15 4.74
CA MET A 16 1.86 -4.79 4.42
C MET A 16 2.05 -6.29 4.30
N LEU A 17 1.10 -7.06 4.82
CA LEU A 17 1.06 -8.51 4.76
C LEU A 17 -0.24 -8.94 4.08
N ASN A 18 -0.12 -9.56 2.91
CA ASN A 18 -1.25 -10.00 2.09
C ASN A 18 -1.22 -11.53 2.02
N PHE A 19 -2.09 -12.18 2.79
CA PHE A 19 -2.18 -13.63 2.86
C PHE A 19 -3.17 -14.13 1.82
N TYR A 20 -2.70 -15.04 0.96
CA TYR A 20 -3.46 -15.68 -0.10
C TYR A 20 -3.46 -17.19 0.07
N PRO A 21 -4.34 -17.93 -0.64
CA PRO A 21 -4.32 -19.40 -0.62
C PRO A 21 -2.98 -20.03 -1.05
N TRP A 22 -2.16 -19.34 -1.86
CA TRP A 22 -0.85 -19.81 -2.32
C TRP A 22 0.30 -19.49 -1.34
N GLY A 23 0.11 -18.55 -0.40
CA GLY A 23 1.18 -18.07 0.46
C GLY A 23 1.00 -16.65 0.97
N LEU A 24 2.11 -15.95 1.20
CA LEU A 24 2.14 -14.59 1.72
C LEU A 24 2.89 -13.67 0.75
N SER A 25 2.27 -12.56 0.38
CA SER A 25 2.96 -11.42 -0.21
C SER A 25 3.26 -10.37 0.86
N VAL A 26 4.52 -9.95 0.95
CA VAL A 26 4.99 -8.90 1.87
C VAL A 26 5.38 -7.68 1.07
N ASN A 27 4.73 -6.54 1.35
CA ASN A 27 5.06 -5.28 0.68
C ASN A 27 5.77 -4.36 1.69
N ILE A 28 6.96 -3.89 1.33
CA ILE A 28 7.79 -3.01 2.17
C ILE A 28 7.97 -1.68 1.44
N VAL A 29 7.52 -0.59 2.07
CA VAL A 29 7.58 0.77 1.51
C VAL A 29 8.74 1.55 2.15
N LYS A 30 9.89 1.64 1.47
CA LYS A 30 11.08 2.29 2.02
C LYS A 30 11.28 3.69 1.42
N PRO A 31 11.17 4.78 2.19
CA PRO A 31 11.52 6.12 1.69
C PRO A 31 13.02 6.17 1.37
N LEU A 32 13.36 6.75 0.23
CA LEU A 32 14.75 7.00 -0.18
C LEU A 32 15.08 8.49 -0.16
N ARG A 33 14.11 9.33 -0.57
CA ARG A 33 14.14 10.81 -0.56
C ARG A 33 12.71 11.32 -0.39
N ALA A 34 12.53 12.63 -0.22
CA ALA A 34 11.21 13.25 -0.09
C ALA A 34 10.27 12.99 -1.29
N ASP A 35 10.83 12.74 -2.48
CA ASP A 35 10.10 12.47 -3.72
C ASP A 35 10.39 11.10 -4.32
N ARG A 36 11.02 10.19 -3.54
CA ARG A 36 11.39 8.86 -4.04
C ARG A 36 11.26 7.79 -2.98
N THR A 37 10.53 6.74 -3.31
CA THR A 37 10.29 5.56 -2.47
C THR A 37 10.64 4.30 -3.24
N ARG A 38 11.14 3.28 -2.55
CA ARG A 38 11.26 1.92 -3.08
C ARG A 38 10.18 1.07 -2.45
N VAL A 39 9.35 0.45 -3.27
CA VAL A 39 8.43 -0.61 -2.83
C VAL A 39 9.05 -1.95 -3.20
N SER A 40 9.12 -2.87 -2.23
CA SER A 40 9.62 -4.23 -2.44
C SER A 40 8.50 -5.21 -2.18
N PHE A 41 8.25 -6.10 -3.14
CA PHE A 41 7.27 -7.18 -3.05
C PHE A 41 8.02 -8.50 -2.85
N LEU A 42 7.79 -9.17 -1.73
CA LEU A 42 8.41 -10.46 -1.40
C LEU A 42 7.33 -11.53 -1.32
N ALA A 43 7.41 -12.52 -2.20
CA ALA A 43 6.49 -13.65 -2.21
C ALA A 43 7.09 -14.83 -1.42
N TYR A 44 6.37 -15.29 -0.40
CA TYR A 44 6.64 -16.50 0.34
C TYR A 44 5.59 -17.53 -0.06
N VAL A 45 5.93 -18.35 -1.06
CA VAL A 45 5.02 -19.35 -1.63
C VAL A 45 5.04 -20.61 -0.78
N VAL A 46 3.86 -21.05 -0.35
CA VAL A 46 3.64 -22.30 0.40
C VAL A 46 3.05 -23.38 -0.52
N ASP A 47 2.24 -22.99 -1.50
CA ASP A 47 1.60 -23.88 -2.46
C ASP A 47 1.64 -23.27 -3.87
N GLU A 48 2.65 -23.68 -4.66
CA GLU A 48 2.87 -23.19 -6.03
C GLU A 48 1.72 -23.53 -6.97
N SER A 49 0.98 -24.62 -6.72
CA SER A 49 -0.13 -25.03 -7.59
C SER A 49 -1.29 -24.03 -7.62
N LYS A 50 -1.31 -23.10 -6.66
CA LYS A 50 -2.34 -22.07 -6.50
C LYS A 50 -1.87 -20.67 -6.88
N LEU A 51 -0.60 -20.50 -7.25
CA LEU A 51 0.00 -19.18 -7.52
C LEU A 51 -0.63 -18.52 -8.75
N ASP A 52 -0.83 -19.29 -9.83
CA ASP A 52 -1.39 -18.82 -11.10
C ASP A 52 -2.92 -18.98 -11.19
N SER A 53 -3.56 -19.58 -10.18
CA SER A 53 -4.99 -19.84 -10.15
C SER A 53 -5.70 -19.01 -9.07
N GLY A 54 -6.07 -17.77 -9.40
CA GLY A 54 -6.95 -16.94 -8.56
C GLY A 54 -6.31 -15.66 -8.02
N ALA A 55 -6.62 -15.31 -6.77
CA ALA A 55 -6.18 -14.07 -6.13
C ALA A 55 -4.64 -14.07 -5.95
N GLY A 56 -3.94 -13.35 -6.82
CA GLY A 56 -2.47 -13.29 -6.84
C GLY A 56 -1.83 -13.38 -8.23
N ALA A 57 -2.56 -13.91 -9.23
CA ALA A 57 -1.99 -14.18 -10.55
C ALA A 57 -1.61 -12.91 -11.35
N GLU A 58 -2.29 -11.78 -11.10
CA GLU A 58 -2.10 -10.52 -11.84
C GLU A 58 -1.47 -9.41 -10.95
N LEU A 59 -0.70 -9.77 -9.92
CA LEU A 59 -0.13 -8.80 -8.98
C LEU A 59 0.78 -7.76 -9.67
N ASP A 60 1.67 -8.17 -10.58
CA ASP A 60 2.57 -7.24 -11.29
C ASP A 60 1.80 -6.16 -12.07
N ARG A 61 0.66 -6.52 -12.68
CA ARG A 61 -0.16 -5.54 -13.39
C ARG A 61 -0.79 -4.52 -12.44
N VAL A 62 -1.39 -5.01 -11.36
CA VAL A 62 -2.04 -4.15 -10.34
C VAL A 62 -1.00 -3.23 -9.68
N GLU A 63 0.19 -3.75 -9.37
CA GLU A 63 1.29 -2.98 -8.78
C GLU A 63 1.75 -1.83 -9.69
N ARG A 64 1.81 -2.05 -11.01
CA ARG A 64 2.14 -1.00 -12.00
C ARG A 64 1.03 0.03 -12.15
N GLU A 65 -0.23 -0.38 -12.07
CA GLU A 65 -1.38 0.53 -12.09
C GLU A 65 -1.34 1.47 -10.87
N ASP A 66 -1.04 0.95 -9.69
CA ASP A 66 -0.85 1.73 -8.47
C ASP A 66 0.36 2.68 -8.56
N GLU A 67 1.50 2.21 -9.08
CA GLU A 67 2.69 3.04 -9.28
C GLU A 67 2.38 4.25 -10.17
N ALA A 68 1.73 4.03 -11.31
CA ALA A 68 1.36 5.09 -12.23
C ALA A 68 0.46 6.16 -11.58
N ILE A 69 -0.53 5.71 -10.78
CA ILE A 69 -1.42 6.63 -10.06
C ILE A 69 -0.64 7.45 -9.03
N VAL A 70 0.20 6.82 -8.22
CA VAL A 70 0.99 7.51 -7.18
C VAL A 70 1.95 8.52 -7.81
N GLU A 71 2.60 8.19 -8.92
CA GLU A 71 3.46 9.14 -9.64
C GLU A 71 2.69 10.35 -10.18
N MET A 72 1.50 10.13 -10.75
CA MET A 72 0.64 11.21 -11.23
C MET A 72 0.18 12.11 -10.10
N VAL A 73 -0.21 11.54 -8.96
CA VAL A 73 -0.55 12.28 -7.74
C VAL A 73 0.66 13.12 -7.29
N GLN A 74 1.85 12.53 -7.21
CA GLN A 74 3.07 13.24 -6.79
C GLN A 74 3.42 14.42 -7.72
N ARG A 75 3.19 14.28 -9.03
CA ARG A 75 3.34 15.40 -9.98
C ARG A 75 2.30 16.50 -9.72
N GLY A 76 1.05 16.12 -9.47
CA GLY A 76 -0.05 17.05 -9.20
C GLY A 76 0.16 17.88 -7.92
N VAL A 77 0.54 17.24 -6.81
CA VAL A 77 0.74 17.92 -5.51
C VAL A 77 1.93 18.88 -5.51
N ARG A 78 2.86 18.76 -6.47
CA ARG A 78 3.96 19.72 -6.67
C ARG A 78 3.53 21.02 -7.34
N SER A 79 2.30 21.10 -7.86
CA SER A 79 1.78 22.32 -8.48
C SER A 79 1.61 23.42 -7.45
N ARG A 80 1.98 24.66 -7.82
CA ARG A 80 1.75 25.85 -6.99
C ARG A 80 0.27 26.14 -6.72
N LEU A 81 -0.63 25.58 -7.53
CA LEU A 81 -2.09 25.75 -7.39
C LEU A 81 -2.72 24.73 -6.43
N TYR A 82 -1.96 23.72 -5.99
CA TYR A 82 -2.43 22.75 -5.03
C TYR A 82 -2.18 23.25 -3.59
N ASP A 83 -3.22 23.22 -2.75
CA ASP A 83 -3.11 23.49 -1.30
C ASP A 83 -3.23 22.18 -0.50
N ARG A 84 -4.40 21.52 -0.53
CA ARG A 84 -4.64 20.26 0.20
C ARG A 84 -5.78 19.45 -0.38
N GLY A 85 -5.76 18.14 -0.12
CA GLY A 85 -6.85 17.21 -0.42
C GLY A 85 -7.85 17.07 0.74
N ARG A 86 -9.02 16.48 0.45
CA ARG A 86 -10.01 16.06 1.46
C ARG A 86 -10.19 14.54 1.36
N TYR A 87 -10.28 13.87 2.51
CA TYR A 87 -10.60 12.44 2.55
C TYR A 87 -12.09 12.20 2.41
N SER A 88 -12.46 11.16 1.68
CA SER A 88 -13.80 10.58 1.70
C SER A 88 -14.07 9.90 3.05
N PRO A 89 -15.08 10.34 3.82
CA PRO A 89 -15.39 9.74 5.13
C PRO A 89 -15.78 8.25 5.05
N THR A 90 -16.33 7.81 3.92
CA THR A 90 -16.80 6.44 3.75
C THR A 90 -15.79 5.51 3.08
N ARG A 91 -14.77 6.06 2.39
CA ARG A 91 -13.83 5.26 1.59
C ARG A 91 -12.35 5.41 1.98
N GLU A 92 -11.96 6.50 2.64
CA GLU A 92 -10.54 6.81 2.89
C GLU A 92 -10.20 6.88 4.39
N GLN A 93 -10.95 6.13 5.21
CA GLN A 93 -10.70 6.05 6.65
C GLN A 93 -9.29 5.52 6.97
N GLY A 94 -8.81 4.53 6.20
CA GLY A 94 -7.46 3.99 6.35
C GLY A 94 -6.36 5.03 6.04
N THR A 95 -6.47 5.74 4.92
CA THR A 95 -5.55 6.82 4.54
C THR A 95 -5.53 7.94 5.57
N HIS A 96 -6.70 8.35 6.05
CA HIS A 96 -6.81 9.35 7.10
C HIS A 96 -6.17 8.87 8.41
N HIS A 97 -6.38 7.61 8.80
CA HIS A 97 -5.76 7.02 9.99
C HIS A 97 -4.22 6.97 9.88
N PHE A 98 -3.67 6.58 8.72
CA PHE A 98 -2.23 6.62 8.47
C PHE A 98 -1.65 8.02 8.69
N HIS A 99 -2.26 9.05 8.11
CA HIS A 99 -1.76 10.43 8.28
C HIS A 99 -1.88 10.91 9.73
N ARG A 100 -2.88 10.46 10.49
CA ARG A 100 -2.96 10.76 11.93
C ARG A 100 -1.79 10.15 12.70
N LEU A 101 -1.49 8.86 12.48
CA LEU A 101 -0.34 8.20 13.09
C LEU A 101 0.98 8.87 12.71
N LEU A 102 1.12 9.29 11.45
CA LEU A 102 2.30 10.02 10.99
C LEU A 102 2.45 11.38 11.68
N CYS A 103 1.36 12.16 11.79
CA CYS A 103 1.37 13.43 12.51
C CYS A 103 1.76 13.21 13.98
N GLU A 104 1.12 12.26 14.66
CA GLU A 104 1.42 11.91 16.05
C GLU A 104 2.91 11.56 16.21
N PHE A 105 3.42 10.63 15.40
CA PHE A 105 4.82 10.23 15.41
C PHE A 105 5.79 11.40 15.21
N LEU A 106 5.51 12.29 14.25
CA LEU A 106 6.37 13.46 13.98
C LEU A 106 6.27 14.56 15.05
N THR A 107 5.21 14.54 15.87
CA THR A 107 5.01 15.52 16.95
C THR A 107 5.34 14.98 18.34
N ALA A 108 5.51 13.66 18.50
CA ALA A 108 5.74 13.02 19.80
C ALA A 108 7.08 13.40 20.45
N ASP A 109 8.06 13.84 19.67
CA ASP A 109 9.38 14.32 20.13
C ASP A 109 9.45 15.86 20.30
N ARG A 110 8.30 16.55 20.31
CA ARG A 110 8.18 17.98 20.67
C ARG A 110 7.59 18.14 22.07
#